data_AF-A0A975UB91-F1
#
_entry.id   AF-A0A975UB91-F1
#
_cell.length_a   1.000
_cell.length_b   1.000
_cell.length_c   1.000
_cell.angle_alpha   90.00
_cell.angle_beta   90.00
_cell.angle_gamma   90.00
#
_symmetry.space_group_name_H-M   'P 1'
#
loop_
_entity.id
_entity.type
_entity.pdbx_description
1 polymer ?
#
loop_
_entity_poly.entity_id
_entity_poly.type
_entity_poly.pdbx_seq_one_letter_code
_entity_poly.pdbx_strand_id
1 'polypeptide(L)'
;MFNHRKYSPFTPVRLTDRTWPDQVITQAPNWCSVDLRDGNQALINPMGVEKKHVYLSCWLSWALKRSKWAFHRRRSRISTLSVH
;
A
#
# COMPACT_ATOMS: atom_id res chain seq x y z
N MET A 1 -17.59 34.33 -8.12
CA MET A 1 -18.31 34.18 -6.85
C MET A 1 -18.64 32.70 -6.67
N PHE A 2 -18.17 32.05 -5.60
CA PHE A 2 -18.25 30.58 -5.43
C PHE A 2 -19.67 30.17 -4.97
N ASN A 3 -20.37 29.34 -5.77
CA ASN A 3 -21.72 28.88 -5.45
C ASN A 3 -21.68 27.58 -4.62
N HIS A 4 -21.89 27.73 -3.33
CA HIS A 4 -21.90 26.66 -2.33
C HIS A 4 -23.13 25.75 -2.42
N ARG A 5 -24.20 26.13 -3.14
CA ARG A 5 -25.40 25.29 -3.32
C ARG A 5 -25.21 24.15 -4.35
N LYS A 6 -24.10 24.17 -5.11
CA LYS A 6 -23.80 23.13 -6.11
C LYS A 6 -23.39 21.79 -5.47
N TYR A 7 -22.93 21.81 -4.22
CA TYR A 7 -22.43 20.63 -3.53
C TYR A 7 -23.35 20.29 -2.36
N SER A 8 -24.00 19.13 -2.42
CA SER A 8 -24.78 18.60 -1.31
C SER A 8 -23.85 18.05 -0.22
N PRO A 9 -24.15 18.25 1.08
CA PRO A 9 -23.40 17.62 2.15
C PRO A 9 -23.52 16.09 2.07
N PHE A 10 -22.46 15.40 2.51
CA PHE A 10 -22.41 13.94 2.59
C PHE A 10 -23.44 13.43 3.61
N THR A 11 -24.21 12.41 3.25
CA THR A 11 -25.19 11.81 4.16
C THR A 11 -24.46 10.90 5.17
N PRO A 12 -24.57 11.14 6.48
CA PRO A 12 -23.82 10.38 7.47
C PRO A 12 -24.27 8.93 7.52
N VAL A 13 -23.34 7.99 7.28
CA VAL A 13 -23.56 6.56 7.45
C VAL A 13 -23.50 6.24 8.95
N ARG A 14 -24.65 5.88 9.56
CA ARG A 14 -24.72 5.49 10.97
C ARG A 14 -24.34 4.02 11.12
N LEU A 15 -23.05 3.77 11.36
CA LEU A 15 -22.53 2.50 11.86
C LEU A 15 -22.44 2.61 13.39
N THR A 16 -23.48 2.11 14.07
CA THR A 16 -23.58 2.11 15.54
C THR A 16 -22.55 1.21 16.19
N ASP A 17 -22.29 0.04 15.61
CA ASP A 17 -21.34 -0.96 16.13
C ASP A 17 -19.99 -0.89 15.41
N ARG A 18 -19.45 0.33 15.27
CA ARG A 18 -18.14 0.54 14.64
C ARG A 18 -17.03 0.07 15.59
N THR A 19 -16.20 -0.86 15.14
CA THR A 19 -15.09 -1.41 15.94
C THR A 19 -13.73 -0.86 15.54
N TRP A 20 -13.63 -0.18 14.39
CA TRP A 20 -12.38 0.37 13.89
C TRP A 20 -11.72 1.46 14.75
N PRO A 21 -12.44 2.28 15.56
CA PRO A 21 -11.77 3.28 16.41
C PRO A 21 -10.94 2.65 17.53
N ASP A 22 -11.36 1.47 18.02
CA ASP A 22 -10.71 0.77 19.14
C ASP A 22 -9.68 -0.27 18.66
N GLN A 23 -9.59 -0.52 17.35
CA GLN A 23 -8.66 -1.48 16.79
C GLN A 23 -7.29 -0.87 16.48
N VAL A 24 -6.24 -1.43 17.07
CA VAL A 24 -4.85 -1.10 16.75
C VAL A 24 -4.36 -2.00 15.60
N ILE A 25 -3.73 -1.42 14.59
CA ILE A 25 -3.14 -2.16 13.47
C ILE A 25 -1.93 -2.97 13.97
N THR A 26 -2.09 -4.30 14.09
CA THR A 26 -1.04 -5.21 14.59
C THR A 26 -0.23 -5.89 13.49
N GLN A 27 -0.75 -5.91 12.26
CA GLN A 27 -0.12 -6.55 11.10
C GLN A 27 -0.10 -5.62 9.91
N ALA A 28 0.94 -5.74 9.07
CA ALA A 28 1.01 -4.97 7.84
C ALA A 28 -0.08 -5.44 6.86
N PRO A 29 -0.86 -4.52 6.26
CA PRO A 29 -1.86 -4.90 5.27
C PRO A 29 -1.21 -5.40 3.98
N ASN A 30 -1.99 -6.12 3.18
CA ASN A 30 -1.59 -6.47 1.82
C ASN A 30 -1.69 -5.23 0.94
N TRP A 31 -0.54 -4.76 0.45
CA TRP A 31 -0.47 -3.59 -0.42
C TRP A 31 -0.65 -4.02 -1.88
N CYS A 32 -1.68 -3.46 -2.55
CA CYS A 32 -1.82 -3.53 -4.00
C CYS A 32 -1.38 -2.18 -4.59
N SER A 33 -0.22 -2.16 -5.27
CA SER A 33 0.22 -0.96 -6.00
C SER A 33 -0.62 -0.80 -7.26
N VAL A 34 -1.31 0.34 -7.39
CA VAL A 34 -2.14 0.72 -8.55
C VAL A 34 -1.44 1.76 -9.45
N ASP A 35 -0.16 2.01 -9.18
CA ASP A 35 0.62 3.12 -9.74
C ASP A 35 0.73 3.06 -11.28
N LEU A 36 0.77 1.86 -11.85
CA LEU A 36 0.85 1.66 -13.30
C LEU A 36 -0.47 1.89 -14.03
N ARG A 37 -1.61 1.85 -13.32
CA ARG A 37 -2.95 2.03 -13.90
C ARG A 37 -3.43 3.46 -13.69
N ASP A 38 -3.76 3.81 -12.45
CA ASP A 38 -4.39 5.09 -12.13
C ASP A 38 -3.36 6.22 -12.01
N GLY A 39 -2.16 5.91 -11.49
CA GLY A 39 -1.06 6.87 -11.44
C GLY A 39 -0.60 7.33 -12.82
N ASN A 40 -0.61 6.43 -13.82
CA ASN A 40 -0.28 6.76 -15.20
C ASN A 40 -1.36 7.64 -15.88
N GLN A 41 -2.62 7.56 -15.44
CA GLN A 41 -3.72 8.39 -15.96
C GLN A 41 -3.70 9.82 -15.38
N ALA A 42 -3.06 10.01 -14.22
CA ALA A 42 -2.86 11.33 -13.62
C ALA A 42 -1.71 12.14 -14.25
N LEU A 43 -0.90 11.51 -15.13
CA LEU A 43 0.22 12.17 -15.80
C LEU A 43 -0.23 12.87 -17.08
N ILE A 44 0.14 14.15 -17.23
CA ILE A 44 -0.11 14.95 -18.44
C ILE A 44 0.49 14.28 -19.69
N ASN A 45 1.69 13.69 -19.55
CA ASN A 45 2.29 12.85 -20.58
C ASN A 45 2.30 11.40 -20.07
N PRO A 46 1.55 10.47 -20.71
CA PRO A 46 1.52 9.08 -20.27
C PRO A 46 2.92 8.46 -20.35
N MET A 47 3.24 7.56 -19.42
CA MET A 47 4.49 6.83 -19.46
C MET A 47 4.55 5.96 -20.72
N GLY A 48 5.59 6.18 -21.52
CA GLY A 48 5.97 5.26 -22.60
C GLY A 48 6.34 3.87 -22.06
N VAL A 49 6.38 2.89 -22.96
CA VAL A 49 6.59 1.47 -22.65
C VAL A 49 7.88 1.25 -21.84
N GLU A 50 8.99 1.90 -22.23
CA GLU A 50 10.28 1.86 -21.53
C GLU A 50 10.18 2.24 -20.04
N LYS A 51 9.48 3.33 -19.71
CA LYS A 51 9.34 3.79 -18.32
C LYS A 51 8.50 2.84 -17.48
N LYS A 52 7.50 2.20 -18.08
CA LYS A 52 6.69 1.17 -17.41
C LYS A 52 7.52 -0.08 -17.08
N HIS A 53 8.42 -0.50 -17.96
CA HIS A 53 9.32 -1.63 -17.69
C HIS A 53 10.30 -1.34 -16.57
N VAL A 54 10.92 -0.16 -16.54
CA VAL A 54 11.83 0.25 -15.45
C VAL A 54 11.09 0.29 -14.12
N TYR A 55 9.88 0.85 -14.10
CA TYR A 55 9.05 0.90 -12.89
C TYR A 55 8.70 -0.50 -12.38
N LEU A 56 8.23 -1.38 -13.26
CA LEU A 56 7.89 -2.77 -12.91
C LEU A 56 9.12 -3.53 -12.40
N SER A 57 10.27 -3.34 -13.05
CA SER A 57 11.54 -3.98 -12.67
C SER A 57 12.03 -3.51 -11.29
N CYS A 58 11.91 -2.21 -11.01
CA CYS A 58 12.24 -1.63 -9.71
C CYS A 58 11.34 -2.20 -8.61
N TRP A 59 10.04 -2.29 -8.87
CA TRP A 59 9.07 -2.85 -7.92
C TRP A 59 9.35 -4.33 -7.63
N LEU A 60 9.64 -5.13 -8.65
CA LEU A 60 10.03 -6.55 -8.50
C LEU A 60 11.29 -6.70 -7.66
N SER A 61 12.32 -5.88 -7.92
CA SER A 61 13.58 -5.88 -7.16
C SER A 61 13.33 -5.58 -5.67
N TRP A 62 12.46 -4.60 -5.37
CA TRP A 62 12.08 -4.28 -4.00
C TRP A 62 11.31 -5.42 -3.31
N ALA A 63 10.40 -6.08 -4.02
CA ALA A 63 9.65 -7.23 -3.51
C ALA A 63 10.57 -8.42 -3.17
N LEU A 64 11.54 -8.72 -4.04
CA LEU A 64 12.57 -9.75 -3.77
C LEU A 64 13.43 -9.38 -2.57
N LYS A 65 13.82 -8.11 -2.46
CA LYS A 65 14.58 -7.61 -1.32
C LYS A 65 13.79 -7.80 -0.01
N ARG A 66 12.49 -7.46 0.04
CA ARG A 66 11.63 -7.71 1.21
C ARG A 66 11.56 -9.19 1.59
N SER A 67 11.47 -10.07 0.60
CA SER A 67 11.45 -11.52 0.84
C SER A 67 12.76 -12.01 1.46
N LYS A 68 13.91 -11.53 0.96
CA LYS A 68 15.23 -11.80 1.54
C LYS A 68 15.35 -11.29 2.99
N TRP A 69 14.89 -10.07 3.26
CA TRP A 69 14.86 -9.52 4.63
C TRP A 69 13.95 -10.32 5.56
N ALA A 70 12.79 -10.77 5.09
CA ALA A 70 11.89 -11.64 5.87
C ALA A 70 12.55 -12.98 6.20
N PHE A 71 13.26 -13.58 5.25
CA PHE A 71 14.03 -14.81 5.48
C PHE A 71 15.17 -14.61 6.50
N HIS A 72 15.96 -13.54 6.35
CA HIS A 72 17.01 -13.22 7.31
C HIS A 72 16.48 -13.04 8.73
N ARG A 73 15.35 -12.34 8.88
CA ARG A 73 14.68 -12.14 10.17
C ARG A 73 14.19 -13.45 10.81
N ARG A 74 13.77 -14.43 10.01
CA ARG A 74 13.42 -15.78 10.50
C ARG A 74 14.64 -16.57 10.96
N ARG A 75 15.76 -16.48 10.23
CA ARG A 75 17.01 -17.19 10.59
C ARG A 75 17.59 -16.69 11.92
N SER A 76 17.60 -15.38 12.16
CA SER A 76 18.05 -14.78 13.43
C SER A 76 17.16 -15.15 14.64
N ARG A 77 15.88 -15.49 14.39
CA ARG A 77 14.94 -15.93 15.44
C ARG A 77 15.07 -17.42 15.77
N ILE A 78 15.63 -18.23 14.86
CA ILE A 78 15.88 -19.67 15.09
C ILE A 78 17.22 -19.87 15.82
N SER A 79 18.25 -19.07 15.52
CA SER A 79 19.55 -19.15 16.20
C SER A 79 19.51 -18.73 17.67
N THR A 80 18.48 -17.99 18.10
CA THR A 80 18.24 -17.58 19.50
C THR A 80 17.46 -18.62 20.31
N LEU A 81 16.86 -19.64 19.66
CA LEU A 81 16.10 -20.72 20.30
C LEU A 81 16.90 -22.03 20.45
N SER A 82 18.14 -22.08 19.94
CA SER A 82 18.97 -23.30 19.96
C SER A 82 20.07 -23.29 21.02
N VAL A 83 20.01 -22.33 21.96
CA VAL A 83 20.94 -22.23 23.11
C VAL A 83 20.12 -22.21 24.40
N HIS A 84 19.41 -23.31 24.68
CA HIS A 84 18.93 -23.72 26.00
C HIS A 84 18.84 -25.26 26.00
#